data_AF-A0A2S6C5N3-F1
#
_entry.id   AF-A0A2S6C5N3-F1
#
_cell.length_a   1.000
_cell.length_b   1.000
_cell.length_c   1.000
_cell.angle_alpha   90.00
_cell.angle_beta   90.00
_cell.angle_gamma   90.00
#
_symmetry.space_group_name_H-M   'P 1'
#
loop_
_entity.id
_entity.type
_entity.pdbx_description
1 polymer ?
#
loop_
_entity_poly.entity_id
_entity_poly.type
_entity_poly.pdbx_seq_one_letter_code
_entity_poly.pdbx_strand_id
1 'polypeptide(L)'
;MDVVLTLTNARAFSSGLLGRPKKFSKLDVSRLYFGNWLRDYSQAVDVESVRFVSAEAVVLVVWILEFMSFGYGTGEFEVTKERLGVYIPAEHVDNPRGYADGQDARQYDPRLRGPVDERRELSVDPRTGMKNYIANEDIGIATSSRLCKNILQDAIELGRRYKRSNKDDHYFEALRLLGTACHCLEDFLAHSNYAELALPELGERNVFAHVGDRTQMRISGVRHPVYPITTGTFGGVDFLHSVMGGFTDKMEASEIGDLGDIVAEAQKKDTSTLKSLLMKLPSGIFSGKDSNPAQQADQLQANAHAQQMANLSVSPRDPKQITIRMESLRQQIYPILEFHDRIMKAISSAISKIPILPNLLDKISEQLNIWVFILIAPFILPII
;
A
#
# COMPACT_ATOMS: atom_id res chain seq x y z
N MET A 1 0.32 -4.88 -18.08
CA MET A 1 1.03 -6.18 -18.03
C MET A 1 1.56 -6.27 -16.62
N ASP A 2 0.94 -7.08 -15.77
CA ASP A 2 1.14 -7.03 -14.31
C ASP A 2 2.59 -7.39 -13.95
N VAL A 3 3.36 -6.41 -13.45
CA VAL A 3 4.74 -6.59 -12.99
C VAL A 3 4.78 -7.64 -11.88
N VAL A 4 3.71 -7.75 -11.09
CA VAL A 4 3.51 -8.76 -10.04
C VAL A 4 3.37 -10.17 -10.64
N LEU A 5 2.64 -10.31 -11.76
CA LEU A 5 2.55 -11.56 -12.53
C LEU A 5 3.87 -11.92 -13.23
N THR A 6 4.68 -10.92 -13.59
CA THR A 6 6.02 -11.14 -14.13
C THR A 6 7.00 -11.57 -13.02
N LEU A 7 6.87 -11.02 -11.82
CA LEU A 7 7.67 -11.32 -10.64
C LEU A 7 7.36 -12.69 -10.02
N THR A 8 6.10 -13.13 -10.02
CA THR A 8 5.73 -14.52 -9.66
C THR A 8 6.43 -15.56 -10.55
N ASN A 9 6.73 -15.18 -11.80
CA ASN A 9 7.47 -15.99 -12.76
C ASN A 9 8.99 -15.71 -12.78
N ALA A 10 9.44 -14.62 -12.16
CA ALA A 10 10.83 -14.21 -12.11
C ALA A 10 11.65 -15.16 -11.23
N ARG A 11 12.84 -15.52 -11.72
CA ARG A 11 13.81 -16.35 -10.98
C ARG A 11 14.84 -15.43 -10.35
N ALA A 12 14.97 -15.48 -9.02
CA ALA A 12 16.12 -14.86 -8.36
C ALA A 12 17.42 -15.53 -8.87
N PHE A 13 18.43 -14.75 -9.24
CA PHE A 13 19.78 -15.25 -9.53
C PHE A 13 20.43 -15.77 -8.22
N SER A 14 20.17 -17.05 -7.93
CA SER A 14 20.90 -17.99 -7.05
C SER A 14 21.31 -17.58 -5.62
N SER A 15 20.84 -18.37 -4.63
CA SER A 15 21.68 -19.05 -3.61
C SER A 15 20.89 -20.10 -2.81
N GLY A 16 20.13 -20.98 -3.47
CA GLY A 16 19.47 -22.11 -2.80
C GLY A 16 20.44 -23.27 -2.55
N LEU A 17 20.14 -24.11 -1.54
CA LEU A 17 20.83 -25.38 -1.32
C LEU A 17 20.78 -26.19 -2.63
N LEU A 18 21.94 -26.63 -3.14
CA LEU A 18 22.13 -27.30 -4.44
C LEU A 18 22.03 -26.42 -5.70
N GLY A 19 22.14 -25.09 -5.61
CA GLY A 19 22.23 -24.21 -6.79
C GLY A 19 20.91 -23.98 -7.54
N ARG A 20 19.76 -24.37 -6.95
CA ARG A 20 18.44 -24.07 -7.51
C ARG A 20 17.99 -22.66 -7.10
N PRO A 21 17.47 -21.83 -8.02
CA PRO A 21 16.95 -20.50 -7.69
C PRO A 21 15.71 -20.64 -6.79
N LYS A 22 15.70 -19.94 -5.65
CA LYS A 22 14.52 -19.83 -4.79
C LYS A 22 13.55 -18.86 -5.47
N LYS A 23 12.36 -19.34 -5.82
CA LYS A 23 11.29 -18.48 -6.34
C LYS A 23 10.76 -17.58 -5.22
N PHE A 24 10.24 -16.41 -5.58
CA PHE A 24 9.41 -15.65 -4.65
C PHE A 24 8.22 -16.51 -4.22
N SER A 25 7.99 -16.58 -2.90
CA SER A 25 6.77 -17.18 -2.37
C SER A 25 5.57 -16.29 -2.66
N LYS A 26 4.35 -16.82 -2.57
CA LYS A 26 3.13 -16.00 -2.67
C LYS A 26 3.15 -14.83 -1.67
N LEU A 27 3.69 -15.06 -0.48
CA LEU A 27 3.81 -14.03 0.55
C LEU A 27 4.87 -12.98 0.22
N ASP A 28 5.95 -13.35 -0.48
CA ASP A 28 6.94 -12.37 -0.96
C ASP A 28 6.35 -11.45 -2.03
N VAL A 29 5.56 -12.02 -2.93
CA VAL A 29 4.82 -11.26 -3.95
C VAL A 29 3.81 -10.33 -3.29
N SER A 30 3.11 -10.81 -2.26
CA SER A 30 2.18 -10.00 -1.46
C SER A 30 2.88 -8.83 -0.77
N ARG A 31 4.06 -9.03 -0.17
CA ARG A 31 4.88 -7.95 0.45
C ARG A 31 5.34 -6.90 -0.56
N LEU A 32 5.68 -7.34 -1.77
CA LEU A 32 6.04 -6.44 -2.85
C LEU A 32 4.82 -5.65 -3.31
N TYR A 33 3.71 -6.33 -3.57
CA TYR A 33 2.47 -5.67 -3.98
C TYR A 33 1.96 -4.70 -2.89
N PHE A 34 2.13 -5.01 -1.61
CA PHE A 34 1.85 -4.09 -0.50
C PHE A 34 2.59 -2.76 -0.64
N GLY A 35 3.86 -2.78 -1.05
CA GLY A 35 4.63 -1.57 -1.29
C GLY A 35 4.15 -0.73 -2.47
N ASN A 36 3.60 -1.37 -3.50
CA ASN A 36 2.95 -0.71 -4.64
C ASN A 36 1.59 -0.11 -4.19
N TRP A 37 0.75 -0.93 -3.58
CA TRP A 37 -0.56 -0.56 -3.02
C TRP A 37 -0.50 0.63 -2.06
N LEU A 38 0.55 0.73 -1.23
CA LEU A 38 0.74 1.89 -0.36
C LEU A 38 0.87 3.20 -1.13
N ARG A 39 1.39 3.20 -2.36
CA ARG A 39 1.49 4.41 -3.19
C ARG A 39 0.13 4.84 -3.70
N ASP A 40 -0.68 3.92 -4.23
CA ASP A 40 -2.08 4.20 -4.61
C ASP A 40 -2.83 4.89 -3.45
N TYR A 41 -2.74 4.34 -2.24
CA TYR A 41 -3.49 4.86 -1.09
C TYR A 41 -2.84 6.07 -0.44
N SER A 42 -1.58 6.39 -0.75
CA SER A 42 -0.96 7.63 -0.27
C SER A 42 -1.61 8.88 -0.85
N GLN A 43 -2.27 8.74 -2.01
CA GLN A 43 -3.12 9.76 -2.62
C GLN A 43 -4.29 10.18 -1.71
N ALA A 44 -4.68 9.34 -0.74
CA ALA A 44 -5.66 9.69 0.30
C ALA A 44 -5.15 10.71 1.31
N VAL A 45 -3.83 10.86 1.41
CA VAL A 45 -3.17 11.84 2.28
C VAL A 45 -2.66 12.99 1.39
N ASP A 46 -3.58 13.62 0.67
CA ASP A 46 -3.38 14.80 -0.15
C ASP A 46 -4.06 16.04 0.46
N VAL A 47 -3.76 17.24 -0.07
CA VAL A 47 -4.29 18.54 0.32
C VAL A 47 -5.80 18.54 0.50
N GLU A 48 -6.56 17.95 -0.43
CA GLU A 48 -8.02 17.91 -0.32
C GLU A 48 -8.47 17.17 0.94
N SER A 49 -7.86 16.02 1.24
CA SER A 49 -8.21 15.22 2.42
C SER A 49 -7.70 15.83 3.72
N VAL A 50 -6.43 16.26 3.77
CA VAL A 50 -5.81 16.77 5.00
C VAL A 50 -6.34 18.15 5.43
N ARG A 51 -7.07 18.85 4.54
CA ARG A 51 -7.82 20.06 4.88
C ARG A 51 -9.00 19.79 5.83
N PHE A 52 -9.59 18.59 5.77
CA PHE A 52 -10.81 18.25 6.51
C PHE A 52 -10.60 17.13 7.54
N VAL A 53 -9.64 16.24 7.30
CA VAL A 53 -9.38 15.05 8.11
C VAL A 53 -7.90 15.00 8.50
N SER A 54 -7.59 14.68 9.76
CA SER A 54 -6.19 14.51 10.18
C SER A 54 -5.53 13.36 9.42
N ALA A 55 -4.26 13.52 9.01
CA ALA A 55 -3.50 12.44 8.35
C ALA A 55 -3.48 11.13 9.16
N GLU A 56 -3.50 11.20 10.49
CA GLU A 56 -3.55 10.02 11.35
C GLU A 56 -4.87 9.23 11.25
N ALA A 57 -5.99 9.92 11.01
CA ALA A 57 -7.27 9.26 10.78
C ALA A 57 -7.28 8.54 9.42
N VAL A 58 -6.72 9.18 8.38
CA VAL A 58 -6.55 8.53 7.07
C VAL A 58 -5.66 7.30 7.18
N VAL A 59 -4.50 7.40 7.84
CA VAL A 59 -3.60 6.27 8.08
C VAL A 59 -4.32 5.12 8.78
N LEU A 60 -5.16 5.39 9.79
CA LEU A 60 -5.94 4.37 10.48
C LEU A 60 -6.94 3.67 9.55
N VAL A 61 -7.69 4.42 8.74
CA VAL A 61 -8.62 3.85 7.76
C VAL A 61 -7.89 3.00 6.72
N VAL A 62 -6.80 3.52 6.14
CA VAL A 62 -5.98 2.78 5.17
C VAL A 62 -5.40 1.51 5.81
N TRP A 63 -5.01 1.55 7.08
CA TRP A 63 -4.51 0.37 7.80
C TRP A 63 -5.55 -0.75 7.92
N ILE A 64 -6.81 -0.40 8.13
CA ILE A 64 -7.92 -1.38 8.17
C ILE A 64 -8.17 -1.94 6.76
N LEU A 65 -8.20 -1.08 5.74
CA LEU A 65 -8.38 -1.49 4.34
C LEU A 65 -7.26 -2.42 3.86
N GLU A 66 -6.03 -2.15 4.32
CA GLU A 66 -4.88 -3.01 4.10
C GLU A 66 -5.10 -4.39 4.72
N PHE A 67 -5.48 -4.45 6.00
CA PHE A 67 -5.77 -5.71 6.68
C PHE A 67 -6.82 -6.55 5.93
N MET A 68 -7.87 -5.90 5.41
CA MET A 68 -8.89 -6.56 4.59
C MET A 68 -8.35 -7.06 3.25
N SER A 69 -7.41 -6.33 2.65
CA SER A 69 -6.85 -6.64 1.34
C SER A 69 -5.79 -7.75 1.39
N PHE A 70 -4.96 -7.76 2.43
CA PHE A 70 -3.79 -8.63 2.54
C PHE A 70 -3.98 -9.76 3.56
N GLY A 71 -4.96 -9.66 4.45
CA GLY A 71 -5.21 -10.62 5.52
C GLY A 71 -4.14 -10.59 6.62
N TYR A 72 -3.32 -9.53 6.68
CA TYR A 72 -2.33 -9.28 7.73
C TYR A 72 -2.31 -7.78 7.99
N GLY A 73 -1.98 -7.35 9.20
CA GLY A 73 -2.02 -5.92 9.56
C GLY A 73 -0.84 -5.45 10.40
N THR A 74 0.11 -6.32 10.73
CA THR A 74 1.23 -6.00 11.61
C THR A 74 2.57 -6.42 11.00
N GLY A 75 3.66 -5.92 11.57
CA GLY A 75 5.01 -6.25 11.10
C GLY A 75 5.25 -5.80 9.66
N GLU A 76 5.43 -6.74 8.73
CA GLU A 76 5.71 -6.41 7.32
C GLU A 76 4.55 -5.76 6.57
N PHE A 77 3.32 -5.94 7.04
CA PHE A 77 2.08 -5.41 6.43
C PHE A 77 1.55 -4.18 7.17
N GLU A 78 2.18 -3.80 8.28
CA GLU A 78 1.75 -2.64 9.06
C GLU A 78 1.81 -1.34 8.24
N VAL A 79 0.66 -0.69 8.10
CA VAL A 79 0.55 0.67 7.57
C VAL A 79 0.91 1.64 8.69
N THR A 80 1.98 2.42 8.48
CA THR A 80 2.40 3.51 9.37
C THR A 80 2.38 4.84 8.62
N LYS A 81 2.48 5.95 9.35
CA LYS A 81 2.60 7.30 8.76
C LYS A 81 3.79 7.41 7.81
N GLU A 82 4.89 6.74 8.14
CA GLU A 82 6.14 6.73 7.37
C GLU A 82 6.03 5.84 6.12
N ARG A 83 5.37 4.68 6.23
CA ARG A 83 5.17 3.76 5.10
C ARG A 83 4.12 4.24 4.12
N LEU A 84 3.02 4.82 4.61
CA LEU A 84 1.97 5.40 3.76
C LEU A 84 2.41 6.75 3.19
N GLY A 85 3.16 7.55 3.95
CA GLY A 85 3.63 8.84 3.48
C GLY A 85 2.49 9.84 3.25
N VAL A 86 2.65 10.67 2.23
CA VAL A 86 1.65 11.60 1.71
C VAL A 86 1.64 11.50 0.19
N TYR A 87 0.67 12.11 -0.47
CA TYR A 87 0.71 12.24 -1.92
C TYR A 87 1.92 13.07 -2.37
N ILE A 88 2.73 12.50 -3.26
CA ILE A 88 3.88 13.16 -3.89
C ILE A 88 3.77 12.94 -5.40
N PRO A 89 3.58 13.98 -6.23
CA PRO A 89 3.44 13.83 -7.68
C PRO A 89 4.58 13.03 -8.34
N ALA A 90 5.80 13.15 -7.81
CA ALA A 90 6.95 12.41 -8.33
C ALA A 90 6.83 10.88 -8.16
N GLU A 91 6.07 10.39 -7.18
CA GLU A 91 5.83 8.94 -7.01
C GLU A 91 4.92 8.37 -8.09
N HIS A 92 4.06 9.21 -8.67
CA HIS A 92 3.04 8.87 -9.67
C HIS A 92 3.35 9.39 -11.09
N VAL A 93 4.50 10.06 -11.24
CA VAL A 93 4.89 10.76 -12.47
C VAL A 93 3.86 11.84 -12.89
N ASP A 94 3.05 12.32 -11.96
CA ASP A 94 2.01 13.28 -12.24
C ASP A 94 2.57 14.64 -12.61
N ASN A 95 1.90 15.31 -13.54
CA ASN A 95 2.16 16.70 -13.86
C ASN A 95 1.78 17.56 -12.65
N PRO A 96 2.73 18.23 -11.98
CA PRO A 96 2.43 18.96 -10.76
C PRO A 96 1.71 20.29 -11.01
N ARG A 97 1.46 20.66 -12.27
CA ARG A 97 0.86 21.94 -12.63
C ARG A 97 -0.44 22.20 -11.85
N GLY A 98 -0.52 23.36 -11.20
CA GLY A 98 -1.71 23.77 -10.46
C GLY A 98 -1.92 23.03 -9.13
N TYR A 99 -1.00 22.17 -8.70
CA TYR A 99 -1.10 21.46 -7.42
C TYR A 99 -1.35 22.42 -6.25
N ALA A 100 -2.29 22.06 -5.38
CA ALA A 100 -2.75 22.86 -4.24
C ALA A 100 -3.23 24.28 -4.61
N ASP A 101 -3.77 24.47 -5.82
CA ASP A 101 -4.13 25.79 -6.37
C ASP A 101 -2.96 26.78 -6.40
N GLY A 102 -1.73 26.26 -6.52
CA GLY A 102 -0.49 27.05 -6.49
C GLY A 102 -0.05 27.50 -5.09
N GLN A 103 -0.76 27.09 -4.03
CA GLN A 103 -0.39 27.38 -2.65
C GLN A 103 0.69 26.42 -2.14
N ASP A 104 1.33 26.78 -1.04
CA ASP A 104 2.29 25.89 -0.37
C ASP A 104 1.53 24.81 0.40
N ALA A 105 1.48 23.58 -0.11
CA ALA A 105 0.76 22.47 0.52
C ALA A 105 1.35 22.06 1.89
N ARG A 106 2.60 22.44 2.17
CA ARG A 106 3.27 22.15 3.45
C ARG A 106 2.61 22.81 4.65
N GLN A 107 1.74 23.80 4.42
CA GLN A 107 0.93 24.40 5.46
C GLN A 107 -0.12 23.42 6.03
N TYR A 108 -0.54 22.41 5.25
CA TYR A 108 -1.52 21.40 5.66
C TYR A 108 -0.84 20.15 6.24
N ASP A 109 0.22 19.66 5.60
CA ASP A 109 1.12 18.64 6.16
C ASP A 109 2.56 18.92 5.68
N PRO A 110 3.56 19.02 6.58
CA PRO A 110 4.92 19.42 6.21
C PRO A 110 5.64 18.46 5.26
N ARG A 111 5.11 17.25 5.06
CA ARG A 111 5.65 16.24 4.13
C ARG A 111 5.18 16.45 2.70
N LEU A 112 4.10 17.21 2.48
CA LEU A 112 3.59 17.54 1.14
C LEU A 112 4.59 18.42 0.38
N ARG A 113 4.46 18.49 -0.95
CA ARG A 113 5.37 19.31 -1.76
C ARG A 113 5.15 20.81 -1.57
N GLY A 114 6.20 21.59 -1.79
CA GLY A 114 6.09 23.05 -1.90
C GLY A 114 5.52 23.50 -3.25
N PRO A 115 5.44 24.83 -3.47
CA PRO A 115 4.96 25.41 -4.73
C PRO A 115 5.72 24.91 -5.96
N VAL A 116 5.06 24.96 -7.11
CA VAL A 116 5.62 24.49 -8.39
C VAL A 116 6.31 25.63 -9.10
N ASP A 117 7.59 25.47 -9.42
CA ASP A 117 8.26 26.36 -10.38
C ASP A 117 7.87 25.91 -11.80
N GLU A 118 6.74 26.42 -12.30
CA GLU A 118 6.19 25.96 -13.57
C GLU A 118 7.18 26.07 -14.73
N ARG A 119 7.97 27.15 -14.78
CA ARG A 119 8.95 27.35 -15.84
C ARG A 119 10.04 26.30 -15.77
N ARG A 120 10.55 25.98 -14.59
CA ARG A 120 11.64 25.03 -14.40
C ARG A 120 11.15 23.59 -14.48
N GLU A 121 10.11 23.23 -13.75
CA GLU A 121 9.60 21.87 -13.60
C GLU A 121 8.83 21.38 -14.83
N LEU A 122 8.02 22.23 -15.47
CA LEU A 122 7.14 21.84 -16.59
C LEU A 122 7.77 22.02 -17.98
N SER A 123 9.00 22.57 -18.04
CA SER A 123 9.74 22.63 -19.30
C SER A 123 10.14 21.23 -19.77
N VAL A 124 10.31 21.08 -21.08
CA VAL A 124 10.80 19.85 -21.69
C VAL A 124 12.34 19.86 -21.69
N ASP A 125 12.96 18.78 -21.24
CA ASP A 125 14.40 18.59 -21.37
C ASP A 125 14.76 18.32 -22.84
N PRO A 126 15.54 19.20 -23.51
CA PRO A 126 15.91 19.01 -24.92
C PRO A 126 16.75 17.75 -25.17
N ARG A 127 17.36 17.16 -24.13
CA ARG A 127 18.20 15.97 -24.25
C ARG A 127 17.40 14.68 -24.30
N THR A 128 16.23 14.66 -23.66
CA THR A 128 15.44 13.43 -23.48
C THR A 128 14.03 13.53 -24.05
N GLY A 129 13.53 14.74 -24.31
CA GLY A 129 12.15 14.97 -24.72
C GLY A 129 11.12 14.78 -23.60
N MET A 130 11.56 14.47 -22.39
CA MET A 130 10.66 14.33 -21.23
C MET A 130 10.46 15.68 -20.53
N LYS A 131 9.31 15.84 -19.88
CA LYS A 131 9.14 16.91 -18.89
C LYS A 131 10.22 16.83 -17.81
N ASN A 132 10.70 17.98 -17.36
CA ASN A 132 11.79 18.08 -16.40
C ASN A 132 11.50 17.35 -15.09
N TYR A 133 10.26 17.43 -14.57
CA TYR A 133 9.84 16.71 -13.35
C TYR A 133 9.89 15.17 -13.47
N ILE A 134 9.97 14.61 -14.68
CA ILE A 134 10.04 13.16 -14.88
C ILE A 134 11.47 12.67 -14.62
N ALA A 135 12.45 13.21 -15.37
CA ALA A 135 13.78 12.61 -15.47
C ALA A 135 14.98 13.57 -15.40
N ASN A 136 14.77 14.89 -15.30
CA ASN A 136 15.89 15.84 -15.31
C ASN A 136 16.48 16.05 -13.91
N GLU A 137 17.39 15.16 -13.52
CA GLU A 137 18.01 15.20 -12.19
C GLU A 137 19.04 16.33 -11.99
N ASP A 138 19.43 17.05 -13.05
CA ASP A 138 20.54 18.02 -13.03
C ASP A 138 20.13 19.43 -12.61
N ILE A 139 18.83 19.70 -12.56
CA ILE A 139 18.29 21.04 -12.34
C ILE A 139 17.78 21.24 -10.92
N GLY A 140 18.15 20.39 -9.95
CA GLY A 140 17.86 20.63 -8.52
C GLY A 140 16.38 20.67 -8.17
N ILE A 141 15.55 19.88 -8.85
CA ILE A 141 14.13 19.68 -8.52
C ILE A 141 13.91 18.21 -8.10
N ALA A 142 12.79 17.94 -7.43
CA ALA A 142 12.33 16.57 -7.25
C ALA A 142 11.93 15.98 -8.60
N THR A 143 12.37 14.75 -8.90
CA THR A 143 11.98 14.04 -10.12
C THR A 143 11.62 12.59 -9.81
N SER A 144 10.72 12.02 -10.60
CA SER A 144 10.33 10.60 -10.51
C SER A 144 11.53 9.68 -10.68
N SER A 145 12.41 9.97 -11.63
CA SER A 145 13.63 9.18 -11.85
C SER A 145 14.55 9.13 -10.63
N ARG A 146 14.80 10.28 -9.98
CA ARG A 146 15.63 10.38 -8.78
C ARG A 146 15.00 9.63 -7.62
N LEU A 147 13.69 9.79 -7.44
CA LEU A 147 12.93 9.10 -6.41
C LEU A 147 13.01 7.59 -6.58
N CYS A 148 12.67 7.07 -7.77
CA CYS A 148 12.72 5.65 -8.07
C CYS A 148 14.14 5.08 -7.87
N LYS A 149 15.16 5.80 -8.34
CA LYS A 149 16.58 5.43 -8.16
C LYS A 149 16.97 5.30 -6.69
N ASN A 150 16.59 6.27 -5.85
CA ASN A 150 16.90 6.25 -4.42
C ASN A 150 16.21 5.06 -3.73
N ILE A 151 14.91 4.84 -4.00
CA ILE A 151 14.13 3.73 -3.42
C ILE A 151 14.73 2.37 -3.82
N LEU A 152 15.12 2.20 -5.09
CA LEU A 152 15.78 0.98 -5.55
C LEU A 152 17.14 0.77 -4.87
N GLN A 153 17.91 1.84 -4.65
CA GLN A 153 19.17 1.76 -3.91
C GLN A 153 18.97 1.30 -2.47
N ASP A 154 17.96 1.84 -1.78
CA ASP A 154 17.60 1.45 -0.42
C ASP A 154 17.10 0.00 -0.34
N ALA A 155 16.25 -0.42 -1.29
CA ALA A 155 15.81 -1.81 -1.41
C ALA A 155 16.99 -2.77 -1.60
N ILE A 156 17.95 -2.43 -2.48
CA ILE A 156 19.16 -3.23 -2.71
C ILE A 156 20.03 -3.28 -1.45
N GLU A 157 20.21 -2.17 -0.73
CA GLU A 157 21.01 -2.14 0.48
C GLU A 157 20.38 -2.99 1.60
N LEU A 158 19.06 -2.92 1.78
CA LEU A 158 18.33 -3.78 2.71
C LEU A 158 18.43 -5.27 2.32
N GLY A 159 18.30 -5.59 1.04
CA GLY A 159 18.51 -6.97 0.55
C GLY A 159 19.94 -7.47 0.81
N ARG A 160 20.95 -6.61 0.67
CA ARG A 160 22.35 -6.93 1.02
C ARG A 160 22.54 -7.10 2.53
N ARG A 161 21.87 -6.29 3.35
CA ARG A 161 21.87 -6.43 4.82
C ARG A 161 21.23 -7.73 5.25
N TYR A 162 20.10 -8.10 4.66
CA TYR A 162 19.45 -9.40 4.89
C TYR A 162 20.41 -10.55 4.64
N LYS A 163 21.14 -10.55 3.50
CA LYS A 163 22.14 -11.59 3.20
C LYS A 163 23.22 -11.74 4.28
N ARG A 164 23.55 -10.67 5.00
CA ARG A 164 24.54 -10.69 6.09
C ARG A 164 23.93 -11.05 7.45
N SER A 165 22.74 -10.55 7.75
CA SER A 165 22.14 -10.64 9.09
C SER A 165 21.15 -11.79 9.24
N ASN A 166 20.63 -12.33 8.13
CA ASN A 166 19.52 -13.27 8.07
C ASN A 166 18.30 -12.82 8.92
N LYS A 167 18.05 -11.50 8.97
CA LYS A 167 16.92 -10.90 9.67
C LYS A 167 15.81 -10.60 8.67
N ASP A 168 14.69 -11.29 8.82
CA ASP A 168 13.60 -11.22 7.84
C ASP A 168 13.02 -9.81 7.67
N ASP A 169 13.04 -8.95 8.70
CA ASP A 169 12.61 -7.54 8.59
C ASP A 169 13.33 -6.78 7.48
N HIS A 170 14.64 -7.00 7.30
CA HIS A 170 15.40 -6.39 6.21
C HIS A 170 14.94 -6.90 4.84
N TYR A 171 14.59 -8.18 4.74
CA TYR A 171 14.10 -8.78 3.51
C TYR A 171 12.70 -8.27 3.16
N PHE A 172 11.81 -8.21 4.15
CA PHE A 172 10.44 -7.76 3.96
C PHE A 172 10.38 -6.28 3.58
N GLU A 173 11.17 -5.43 4.24
CA GLU A 173 11.25 -4.02 3.91
C GLU A 173 11.88 -3.79 2.52
N ALA A 174 12.87 -4.61 2.12
CA ALA A 174 13.43 -4.55 0.78
C ALA A 174 12.37 -4.87 -0.30
N LEU A 175 11.50 -5.85 -0.06
CA LEU A 175 10.40 -6.18 -0.98
C LEU A 175 9.37 -5.06 -1.06
N ARG A 176 9.00 -4.47 0.09
CA ARG A 176 8.08 -3.32 0.14
C ARG A 176 8.62 -2.15 -0.68
N LEU A 177 9.89 -1.76 -0.49
CA LEU A 177 10.51 -0.69 -1.26
C LEU A 177 10.62 -1.02 -2.75
N LEU A 178 10.91 -2.27 -3.11
CA LEU A 178 10.90 -2.69 -4.51
C LEU A 178 9.51 -2.49 -5.13
N GLY A 179 8.44 -2.85 -4.40
CA GLY A 179 7.07 -2.59 -4.81
C GLY A 179 6.77 -1.10 -5.01
N THR A 180 7.20 -0.27 -4.06
CA THR A 180 7.08 1.20 -4.15
C THR A 180 7.79 1.76 -5.40
N ALA A 181 8.96 1.24 -5.75
CA ALA A 181 9.66 1.66 -6.97
C ALA A 181 8.96 1.16 -8.25
N CYS A 182 8.43 -0.07 -8.24
CA CYS A 182 7.67 -0.63 -9.36
C CYS A 182 6.44 0.20 -9.69
N HIS A 183 5.71 0.66 -8.68
CA HIS A 183 4.55 1.54 -8.85
C HIS A 183 4.87 2.76 -9.72
N CYS A 184 5.91 3.53 -9.38
CA CYS A 184 6.32 4.70 -10.15
C CYS A 184 6.69 4.37 -11.62
N LEU A 185 7.26 3.19 -11.86
CA LEU A 185 7.59 2.72 -13.22
C LEU A 185 6.34 2.28 -14.01
N GLU A 186 5.35 1.70 -13.32
CA GLU A 186 4.06 1.33 -13.89
C GLU A 186 3.28 2.59 -14.28
N ASP A 187 3.21 3.56 -13.38
CA ASP A 187 2.57 4.86 -13.59
C ASP A 187 3.19 5.63 -14.74
N PHE A 188 4.51 5.54 -14.97
CA PHE A 188 5.11 6.14 -16.16
C PHE A 188 4.47 5.62 -17.45
N LEU A 189 4.21 4.32 -17.56
CA LEU A 189 3.60 3.74 -18.76
C LEU A 189 2.08 3.97 -18.81
N ALA A 190 1.42 4.11 -17.66
CA ALA A 190 -0.03 4.28 -17.56
C ALA A 190 -0.48 5.75 -17.69
N HIS A 191 0.27 6.69 -17.11
CA HIS A 191 -0.11 8.09 -16.96
C HIS A 191 0.59 9.03 -17.95
N SER A 192 1.52 8.51 -18.75
CA SER A 192 2.15 9.27 -19.84
C SER A 192 1.51 8.96 -21.18
N ASN A 193 1.76 9.83 -22.16
CA ASN A 193 1.44 9.58 -23.56
C ASN A 193 2.36 8.52 -24.23
N TYR A 194 3.06 7.67 -23.46
CA TYR A 194 4.02 6.70 -23.99
C TYR A 194 3.39 5.77 -25.04
N ALA A 195 2.17 5.28 -24.78
CA ALA A 195 1.47 4.40 -25.72
C ALA A 195 1.23 5.10 -27.06
N GLU A 196 0.76 6.35 -27.02
CA GLU A 196 0.49 7.16 -28.22
C GLU A 196 1.77 7.51 -28.97
N LEU A 197 2.92 7.64 -28.28
CA LEU A 197 4.20 7.87 -28.91
C LEU A 197 4.85 6.59 -29.47
N ALA A 198 4.53 5.42 -28.90
CA ALA A 198 5.03 4.14 -29.38
C ALA A 198 4.34 3.70 -30.69
N LEU A 199 3.05 4.03 -30.87
CA LEU A 199 2.28 3.64 -32.06
C LEU A 199 2.87 4.16 -33.38
N PRO A 200 3.28 5.44 -33.52
CA PRO A 200 3.98 5.94 -34.70
C PRO A 200 5.26 5.17 -35.05
N GLU A 201 6.03 4.74 -34.04
CA GLU A 201 7.24 3.94 -34.23
C GLU A 201 6.91 2.51 -34.74
N LEU A 202 5.69 2.04 -34.47
CA LEU A 202 5.15 0.77 -35.00
C LEU A 202 4.50 0.93 -36.39
N GLY A 203 4.53 2.14 -36.97
CA GLY A 203 4.02 2.43 -38.31
C GLY A 203 2.56 2.91 -38.35
N GLU A 204 1.91 3.05 -37.19
CA GLU A 204 0.58 3.65 -37.12
C GLU A 204 0.64 5.14 -37.44
N ARG A 205 -0.43 5.64 -38.06
CA ARG A 205 -0.53 7.05 -38.49
C ARG A 205 -1.73 7.71 -37.86
N ASN A 206 -1.71 9.04 -37.80
CA ASN A 206 -2.80 9.86 -37.25
C ASN A 206 -3.11 9.56 -35.77
N VAL A 207 -2.07 9.25 -34.99
CA VAL A 207 -2.19 9.07 -33.53
C VAL A 207 -2.11 10.44 -32.86
N PHE A 208 -3.08 10.75 -31.99
CA PHE A 208 -3.07 11.98 -31.22
C PHE A 208 -2.10 11.85 -30.03
N ALA A 209 -0.95 12.54 -30.09
CA ALA A 209 0.12 12.43 -29.09
C ALA A 209 -0.20 13.09 -27.73
N HIS A 210 -1.44 13.54 -27.49
CA HIS A 210 -1.85 14.33 -26.32
C HIS A 210 -1.03 15.61 -26.09
N VAL A 211 -0.40 16.12 -27.15
CA VAL A 211 0.31 17.40 -27.19
C VAL A 211 0.01 18.11 -28.51
N GLY A 212 0.27 19.41 -28.59
CA GLY A 212 0.02 20.18 -29.81
C GLY A 212 0.99 19.83 -30.95
N ASP A 213 0.54 19.86 -32.20
CA ASP A 213 1.35 19.48 -33.37
C ASP A 213 2.67 20.25 -33.50
N ARG A 214 2.68 21.53 -33.08
CA ARG A 214 3.86 22.39 -33.12
C ARG A 214 4.82 22.19 -31.94
N THR A 215 4.68 21.10 -31.18
CA THR A 215 5.57 20.75 -30.06
C THR A 215 6.64 19.73 -30.43
N GLN A 216 6.62 19.22 -31.66
CA GLN A 216 7.66 18.30 -32.14
C GLN A 216 9.04 18.93 -32.00
N MET A 217 9.99 18.11 -31.58
CA MET A 217 11.36 18.53 -31.30
C MET A 217 12.35 17.51 -31.82
N ARG A 218 13.58 17.97 -32.06
CA ARG A 218 14.70 17.10 -32.39
C ARG A 218 15.49 16.79 -31.13
N ILE A 219 15.67 15.51 -30.87
CA ILE A 219 16.47 15.00 -29.76
C ILE A 219 17.71 14.34 -30.35
N SER A 220 18.85 14.49 -29.67
CA SER A 220 20.09 13.87 -30.12
C SER A 220 19.94 12.34 -30.23
N GLY A 221 20.39 11.76 -31.35
CA GLY A 221 20.30 10.33 -31.61
C GLY A 221 18.99 9.85 -32.25
N VAL A 222 17.97 10.71 -32.36
CA VAL A 222 16.71 10.39 -33.04
C VAL A 222 16.70 10.98 -34.45
N ARG A 223 16.34 10.16 -35.45
CA ARG A 223 16.43 10.55 -36.88
C ARG A 223 15.35 11.52 -37.31
N HIS A 224 14.17 11.40 -36.74
CA HIS A 224 12.97 12.17 -37.06
C HIS A 224 12.54 13.01 -35.85
N PRO A 225 11.83 14.14 -36.07
CA PRO A 225 11.23 14.88 -34.97
C PRO A 225 10.26 13.99 -34.18
N VAL A 226 10.28 14.13 -32.86
CA VAL A 226 9.41 13.39 -31.94
C VAL A 226 8.64 14.35 -31.06
N TYR A 227 7.50 13.90 -30.56
CA TYR A 227 6.73 14.62 -29.57
C TYR A 227 7.32 14.42 -28.17
N PRO A 228 7.20 15.42 -27.28
CA PRO A 228 7.64 15.26 -25.90
C PRO A 228 6.77 14.27 -25.14
N ILE A 229 7.39 13.58 -24.17
CA ILE A 229 6.67 12.78 -23.18
C ILE A 229 6.08 13.73 -22.15
N THR A 230 4.77 13.60 -21.91
CA THR A 230 4.03 14.35 -20.90
C THR A 230 3.11 13.41 -20.14
N THR A 231 2.72 13.81 -18.94
CA THR A 231 1.71 13.10 -18.12
C THR A 231 0.53 14.00 -17.79
N GLY A 232 -0.55 13.37 -17.32
CA GLY A 232 -1.75 14.03 -16.81
C GLY A 232 -1.51 14.74 -15.47
N THR A 233 -2.41 15.64 -15.10
CA THR A 233 -2.49 16.22 -13.75
C THR A 233 -3.42 15.36 -12.91
N PHE A 234 -3.08 15.13 -11.64
CA PHE A 234 -3.98 14.49 -10.69
C PHE A 234 -5.03 15.49 -10.16
N GLY A 235 -6.30 15.08 -10.10
CA GLY A 235 -7.38 15.80 -9.45
C GLY A 235 -8.22 14.93 -8.52
N GLY A 236 -9.13 15.54 -7.75
CA GLY A 236 -9.96 14.83 -6.76
C GLY A 236 -10.84 13.71 -7.34
N VAL A 237 -11.20 13.76 -8.63
CA VAL A 237 -11.93 12.67 -9.31
C VAL A 237 -11.02 11.46 -9.56
N ASP A 238 -9.72 11.70 -9.80
CA ASP A 238 -8.72 10.63 -9.96
C ASP A 238 -8.47 9.92 -8.63
N PHE A 239 -8.46 10.66 -7.50
CA PHE A 239 -8.46 10.05 -6.16
C PHE A 239 -9.64 9.09 -5.96
N LEU A 240 -10.86 9.54 -6.29
CA LEU A 240 -12.06 8.72 -6.19
C LEU A 240 -11.94 7.45 -7.06
N HIS A 241 -11.37 7.54 -8.26
CA HIS A 241 -11.17 6.37 -9.11
C HIS A 241 -10.04 5.44 -8.64
N SER A 242 -8.88 5.97 -8.20
CA SER A 242 -7.77 5.14 -7.70
C SER A 242 -8.11 4.44 -6.39
N VAL A 243 -8.70 5.17 -5.43
CA VAL A 243 -9.03 4.63 -4.11
C VAL A 243 -10.37 3.92 -4.08
N MET A 244 -11.43 4.49 -4.66
CA MET A 244 -12.72 3.79 -4.68
C MET A 244 -12.79 2.75 -5.79
N GLY A 245 -12.20 2.95 -6.97
CA GLY A 245 -12.16 1.91 -8.00
C GLY A 245 -11.36 0.68 -7.54
N GLY A 246 -10.16 0.88 -6.97
CA GLY A 246 -9.38 -0.21 -6.39
C GLY A 246 -10.05 -0.89 -5.19
N PHE A 247 -10.88 -0.16 -4.44
CA PHE A 247 -11.67 -0.70 -3.33
C PHE A 247 -12.92 -1.46 -3.82
N THR A 248 -13.72 -0.87 -4.72
CA THR A 248 -14.91 -1.49 -5.33
C THR A 248 -14.53 -2.73 -6.11
N ASP A 249 -13.49 -2.69 -6.95
CA ASP A 249 -13.02 -3.86 -7.70
C ASP A 249 -12.57 -5.00 -6.76
N LYS A 250 -11.93 -4.68 -5.63
CA LYS A 250 -11.53 -5.68 -4.62
C LYS A 250 -12.71 -6.20 -3.81
N MET A 251 -13.70 -5.36 -3.50
CA MET A 251 -14.93 -5.78 -2.82
C MET A 251 -15.78 -6.69 -3.71
N GLU A 252 -15.94 -6.31 -4.99
CA GLU A 252 -16.63 -7.12 -6.00
C GLU A 252 -15.89 -8.44 -6.25
N ALA A 253 -14.55 -8.43 -6.34
CA ALA A 253 -13.75 -9.64 -6.51
C ALA A 253 -13.71 -10.55 -5.26
N SER A 254 -14.00 -10.01 -4.07
CA SER A 254 -13.92 -10.76 -2.81
C SER A 254 -15.28 -11.21 -2.24
N GLU A 255 -16.41 -10.95 -2.92
CA GLU A 255 -17.77 -11.13 -2.37
C GLU A 255 -18.00 -10.38 -1.03
N ILE A 256 -17.24 -9.31 -0.79
CA ILE A 256 -17.28 -8.56 0.46
C ILE A 256 -18.26 -7.39 0.28
N GLY A 257 -19.44 -7.47 0.92
CA GLY A 257 -20.45 -6.40 0.94
C GLY A 257 -19.95 -5.10 1.58
N ASP A 258 -20.78 -4.04 1.58
CA ASP A 258 -20.50 -2.74 2.22
C ASP A 258 -19.82 -2.94 3.58
N LEU A 259 -18.78 -2.16 3.91
CA LEU A 259 -18.04 -2.34 5.16
C LEU A 259 -18.97 -2.32 6.39
N GLY A 260 -20.03 -1.51 6.33
CA GLY A 260 -21.10 -1.49 7.32
C GLY A 260 -21.86 -2.82 7.41
N ASP A 261 -22.12 -3.48 6.28
CA ASP A 261 -22.79 -4.78 6.21
C ASP A 261 -21.92 -5.91 6.75
N ILE A 262 -20.61 -5.93 6.42
CA ILE A 262 -19.66 -6.91 6.97
C ILE A 262 -19.64 -6.81 8.49
N VAL A 263 -19.57 -5.58 9.01
CA VAL A 263 -19.53 -5.33 10.45
C VAL A 263 -20.85 -5.76 11.10
N ALA A 264 -21.99 -5.43 10.50
CA ALA A 264 -23.30 -5.82 10.99
C ALA A 264 -23.53 -7.34 10.93
N GLU A 265 -22.97 -8.03 9.93
CA GLU A 265 -23.01 -9.49 9.82
C GLU A 265 -22.07 -10.15 10.83
N ALA A 266 -20.85 -9.62 10.98
CA ALA A 266 -19.88 -10.11 11.95
C ALA A 266 -20.43 -10.00 13.38
N GLN A 267 -21.09 -8.90 13.75
CA GLN A 267 -21.75 -8.74 15.05
C GLN A 267 -22.86 -9.78 15.32
N LYS A 268 -23.42 -10.42 14.29
CA LYS A 268 -24.41 -11.51 14.44
C LYS A 268 -23.76 -12.88 14.62
N LYS A 269 -22.45 -13.02 14.39
CA LYS A 269 -21.72 -14.30 14.49
C LYS A 269 -21.16 -14.51 15.90
N ASP A 270 -21.27 -15.74 16.39
CA ASP A 270 -20.85 -16.12 17.74
C ASP A 270 -19.33 -16.37 17.82
N THR A 271 -18.63 -15.60 18.66
CA THR A 271 -17.18 -15.73 18.89
C THR A 271 -16.78 -17.02 19.62
N SER A 272 -17.74 -17.75 20.22
CA SER A 272 -17.50 -19.02 20.91
C SER A 272 -16.95 -20.11 19.97
N THR A 273 -17.28 -20.01 18.67
CA THR A 273 -16.86 -20.96 17.64
C THR A 273 -15.34 -20.96 17.46
N LEU A 274 -14.71 -19.78 17.35
CA LEU A 274 -13.26 -19.65 17.17
C LEU A 274 -12.50 -20.35 18.30
N LYS A 275 -12.92 -20.13 19.55
CA LYS A 275 -12.32 -20.75 20.73
C LYS A 275 -12.35 -22.27 20.65
N SER A 276 -13.50 -22.84 20.28
CA SER A 276 -13.65 -24.29 20.15
C SER A 276 -12.73 -24.88 19.07
N LEU A 277 -12.45 -24.12 18.00
CA LEU A 277 -11.57 -24.55 16.92
C LEU A 277 -10.10 -24.42 17.32
N LEU A 278 -9.71 -23.34 18.00
CA LEU A 278 -8.36 -23.16 18.53
C LEU A 278 -7.98 -24.27 19.52
N MET A 279 -8.91 -24.72 20.36
CA MET A 279 -8.69 -25.84 21.29
C MET A 279 -8.52 -27.20 20.60
N LYS A 280 -9.01 -27.36 19.37
CA LYS A 280 -8.85 -28.60 18.59
C LYS A 280 -7.51 -28.69 17.88
N LEU A 281 -6.72 -27.62 17.86
CA LEU A 281 -5.41 -27.62 17.22
C LEU A 281 -4.38 -28.40 18.07
N PRO A 282 -3.52 -29.21 17.44
CA PRO A 282 -2.41 -29.85 18.12
C PRO A 282 -1.52 -28.85 18.85
N SER A 283 -1.12 -29.17 20.09
CA SER A 283 -0.27 -28.31 20.93
C SER A 283 1.13 -28.04 20.34
N GLY A 284 1.56 -28.78 19.32
CA GLY A 284 2.82 -28.57 18.61
C GLY A 284 2.79 -27.49 17.52
N ILE A 285 1.61 -26.93 17.19
CA ILE A 285 1.48 -25.84 16.20
C ILE A 285 1.92 -24.50 16.81
N PHE A 286 1.55 -24.26 18.06
CA PHE A 286 1.87 -23.03 18.76
C PHE A 286 2.97 -23.26 19.80
N SER A 287 3.83 -22.28 19.99
CA SER A 287 4.94 -22.39 20.93
C SER A 287 5.22 -21.07 21.64
N GLY A 288 5.90 -21.13 22.78
CA GLY A 288 6.26 -19.94 23.56
C GLY A 288 5.04 -19.14 23.98
N LYS A 289 5.01 -17.85 23.62
CA LYS A 289 3.91 -16.93 23.95
C LYS A 289 2.57 -17.35 23.36
N ASP A 290 2.54 -18.19 22.34
CA ASP A 290 1.29 -18.59 21.66
C ASP A 290 0.75 -19.93 22.15
N SER A 291 1.32 -20.50 23.22
CA SER A 291 0.94 -21.83 23.73
C SER A 291 -0.53 -21.96 24.15
N ASN A 292 -1.23 -20.86 24.39
CA ASN A 292 -2.67 -20.86 24.69
C ASN A 292 -3.40 -19.73 23.93
N PRO A 293 -3.69 -19.92 22.63
CA PRO A 293 -4.31 -18.89 21.81
C PRO A 293 -5.76 -18.62 22.21
N ALA A 294 -6.47 -19.64 22.71
CA ALA A 294 -7.85 -19.50 23.18
C ALA A 294 -7.96 -18.53 24.38
N GLN A 295 -7.05 -18.64 25.36
CA GLN A 295 -7.03 -17.74 26.50
C GLN A 295 -6.61 -16.31 26.11
N GLN A 296 -5.71 -16.15 25.15
CA GLN A 296 -5.34 -14.83 24.63
C GLN A 296 -6.51 -14.16 23.93
N ALA A 297 -7.27 -14.90 23.12
CA ALA A 297 -8.48 -14.40 22.50
C ALA A 297 -9.50 -13.91 23.54
N ASP A 298 -9.72 -14.66 24.63
CA ASP A 298 -10.59 -14.24 25.73
C ASP A 298 -10.11 -12.91 26.36
N GLN A 299 -8.81 -12.77 26.62
CA GLN A 299 -8.23 -11.57 27.22
C GLN A 299 -8.37 -10.35 26.30
N LEU A 300 -8.11 -10.53 25.01
CA LEU A 300 -8.23 -9.46 24.01
C LEU A 300 -9.69 -9.03 23.84
N GLN A 301 -10.62 -9.98 23.79
CA GLN A 301 -12.05 -9.69 23.74
C GLN A 301 -12.52 -8.92 24.99
N ALA A 302 -12.11 -9.35 26.18
CA ALA A 302 -12.45 -8.65 27.43
C ALA A 302 -11.88 -7.21 27.46
N ASN A 303 -10.64 -7.03 27.01
CA ASN A 303 -10.00 -5.71 26.92
C ASN A 303 -10.74 -4.78 25.94
N ALA A 304 -11.07 -5.30 24.75
CA ALA A 304 -11.79 -4.54 23.72
C ALA A 304 -13.18 -4.08 24.22
N HIS A 305 -13.94 -4.97 24.88
CA HIS A 305 -15.24 -4.61 25.47
C HIS A 305 -15.11 -3.54 26.57
N ALA A 306 -14.10 -3.63 27.44
CA ALA A 306 -13.86 -2.62 28.47
C ALA A 306 -13.52 -1.25 27.87
N GLN A 307 -12.74 -1.22 26.80
CA GLN A 307 -12.33 0.01 26.10
C GLN A 307 -13.48 0.63 25.30
N GLN A 308 -14.34 -0.18 24.70
CA GLN A 308 -15.56 0.30 24.03
C GLN A 308 -16.44 1.12 24.98
N MET A 309 -16.59 0.66 26.24
CA MET A 309 -17.36 1.39 27.25
C MET A 309 -16.72 2.73 27.65
N ALA A 310 -15.38 2.83 27.60
CA ALA A 310 -14.65 4.06 27.91
C ALA A 310 -14.70 5.10 26.77
N ASN A 311 -14.83 4.65 25.52
CA ASN A 311 -14.82 5.52 24.33
C ASN A 311 -16.19 6.15 23.97
N LEU A 312 -17.25 5.90 24.76
CA LEU A 312 -18.60 6.44 24.53
C LEU A 312 -18.76 7.94 24.86
N SER A 313 -17.68 8.61 25.26
CA SER A 313 -17.70 10.00 25.70
C SER A 313 -16.73 10.84 24.87
N VAL A 314 -17.25 11.95 24.35
CA VAL A 314 -16.56 13.09 23.72
C VAL A 314 -16.43 13.06 22.20
N SER A 315 -16.96 14.12 21.58
CA SER A 315 -16.69 14.55 20.20
C SER A 315 -15.71 15.71 20.24
N PRO A 316 -14.43 15.54 19.86
CA PRO A 316 -13.49 16.65 19.80
C PRO A 316 -13.63 17.36 18.45
N ARG A 317 -13.89 18.67 18.49
CA ARG A 317 -13.78 19.56 17.32
C ARG A 317 -12.36 20.05 17.05
N ASP A 318 -11.41 19.68 17.92
CA ASP A 318 -10.00 20.09 17.84
C ASP A 318 -9.16 19.01 17.13
N PRO A 319 -8.48 19.34 16.01
CA PRO A 319 -7.60 18.43 15.29
C PRO A 319 -6.57 17.71 16.17
N LYS A 320 -6.02 18.36 17.20
CA LYS A 320 -5.03 17.72 18.10
C LYS A 320 -5.65 16.58 18.92
N GLN A 321 -6.88 16.76 19.37
CA GLN A 321 -7.58 15.73 20.13
C GLN A 321 -8.01 14.57 19.22
N ILE A 322 -8.32 14.85 17.95
CA ILE A 322 -8.56 13.81 16.94
C ILE A 322 -7.30 12.97 16.76
N THR A 323 -6.12 13.58 16.54
CA THR A 323 -4.85 12.86 16.42
C THR A 323 -4.55 11.96 17.63
N ILE A 324 -4.68 12.49 18.86
CA ILE A 324 -4.47 11.71 20.10
C ILE A 324 -5.44 10.52 20.17
N ARG A 325 -6.70 10.72 19.77
CA ARG A 325 -7.70 9.66 19.73
C ARG A 325 -7.34 8.59 18.70
N MET A 326 -6.94 8.98 17.48
CA MET A 326 -6.56 8.02 16.44
C MET A 326 -5.37 7.16 16.86
N GLU A 327 -4.38 7.77 17.52
CA GLU A 327 -3.25 7.03 18.09
C GLU A 327 -3.70 6.07 19.21
N SER A 328 -4.60 6.51 20.09
CA SER A 328 -5.18 5.64 21.11
C SER A 328 -5.95 4.47 20.51
N LEU A 329 -6.75 4.70 19.46
CA LEU A 329 -7.46 3.63 18.75
C LEU A 329 -6.48 2.64 18.10
N ARG A 330 -5.42 3.14 17.48
CA ARG A 330 -4.35 2.30 16.93
C ARG A 330 -3.75 1.39 17.99
N GLN A 331 -3.43 1.92 19.18
CA GLN A 331 -2.91 1.14 20.30
C GLN A 331 -3.89 0.08 20.84
N GLN A 332 -5.20 0.32 20.70
CA GLN A 332 -6.24 -0.64 21.08
C GLN A 332 -6.41 -1.75 20.03
N ILE A 333 -6.30 -1.41 18.74
CA ILE A 333 -6.45 -2.34 17.62
C ILE A 333 -5.19 -3.22 17.43
N TYR A 334 -3.99 -2.66 17.63
CA TYR A 334 -2.73 -3.35 17.34
C TYR A 334 -2.60 -4.74 17.97
N PRO A 335 -2.88 -4.96 19.27
CA PRO A 335 -2.72 -6.28 19.88
C PRO A 335 -3.69 -7.32 19.30
N ILE A 336 -4.84 -6.89 18.79
CA ILE A 336 -5.84 -7.77 18.15
C ILE A 336 -5.29 -8.25 16.80
N LEU A 337 -4.77 -7.33 15.98
CA LEU A 337 -4.17 -7.66 14.69
C LEU A 337 -2.87 -8.45 14.84
N GLU A 338 -2.04 -8.13 15.84
CA GLU A 338 -0.79 -8.85 16.12
C GLU A 338 -1.09 -10.30 16.54
N PHE A 339 -2.11 -10.51 17.38
CA PHE A 339 -2.57 -11.86 17.73
C PHE A 339 -3.04 -12.60 16.48
N HIS A 340 -3.91 -11.99 15.69
CA HIS A 340 -4.39 -12.55 14.43
C HIS A 340 -3.23 -13.01 13.53
N ASP A 341 -2.29 -12.11 13.23
CA ASP A 341 -1.21 -12.35 12.29
C ASP A 341 -0.27 -13.47 12.76
N ARG A 342 0.05 -13.50 14.06
CA ARG A 342 0.88 -14.56 14.64
C ARG A 342 0.20 -15.92 14.50
N ILE A 343 -1.10 -16.01 14.78
CA ILE A 343 -1.86 -17.26 14.64
C ILE A 343 -1.98 -17.69 13.18
N MET A 344 -2.27 -16.76 12.26
CA MET A 344 -2.34 -17.05 10.82
C MET A 344 -1.01 -17.53 10.25
N LYS A 345 0.11 -16.92 10.66
CA LYS A 345 1.46 -17.34 10.27
C LYS A 345 1.80 -18.72 10.83
N ALA A 346 1.44 -19.01 12.09
CA ALA A 346 1.63 -20.33 12.69
C ALA A 346 0.82 -21.42 11.98
N ILE A 347 -0.45 -21.15 11.68
CA ILE A 347 -1.34 -22.02 10.89
C ILE A 347 -0.75 -22.28 9.51
N SER A 348 -0.34 -21.23 8.79
CA SER A 348 0.24 -21.35 7.45
C SER A 348 1.51 -22.20 7.42
N SER A 349 2.36 -22.07 8.45
CA SER A 349 3.56 -22.90 8.63
C SER A 349 3.20 -24.36 8.89
N ALA A 350 2.13 -24.63 9.65
CA ALA A 350 1.66 -25.96 9.97
C ALA A 350 0.96 -26.68 8.80
N ILE A 351 0.25 -25.96 7.91
CA ILE A 351 -0.40 -26.52 6.70
C ILE A 351 0.59 -27.36 5.90
N SER A 352 1.82 -26.86 5.70
CA SER A 352 2.86 -27.55 4.95
C SER A 352 3.36 -28.85 5.58
N LYS A 353 3.10 -29.06 6.88
CA LYS A 353 3.62 -30.17 7.69
C LYS A 353 2.57 -31.21 8.04
N ILE A 354 1.28 -30.88 8.01
CA ILE A 354 0.19 -31.77 8.46
C ILE A 354 -0.93 -31.83 7.40
N PRO A 355 -0.89 -32.80 6.47
CA PRO A 355 -1.83 -32.91 5.34
C PRO A 355 -3.31 -33.15 5.70
N ILE A 356 -3.62 -33.50 6.95
CA ILE A 356 -4.94 -34.01 7.36
C ILE A 356 -5.89 -32.91 7.85
N LEU A 357 -5.41 -31.67 8.03
CA LEU A 357 -6.17 -30.56 8.63
C LEU A 357 -6.63 -29.39 7.72
N PRO A 358 -6.54 -29.38 6.37
CA PRO A 358 -6.87 -28.20 5.55
C PRO A 358 -8.22 -27.55 5.90
N ASN A 359 -9.29 -28.34 5.93
CA ASN A 359 -10.64 -27.85 6.20
C ASN A 359 -10.81 -27.25 7.62
N LEU A 360 -10.03 -27.69 8.60
CA LEU A 360 -10.06 -27.11 9.95
C LEU A 360 -9.31 -25.78 9.97
N LEU A 361 -8.18 -25.70 9.28
CA LEU A 361 -7.34 -24.51 9.23
C LEU A 361 -8.03 -23.39 8.46
N ASP A 362 -8.69 -23.69 7.33
CA ASP A 362 -9.49 -22.73 6.59
C ASP A 362 -10.63 -22.16 7.45
N LYS A 363 -11.33 -23.03 8.20
CA LYS A 363 -12.37 -22.59 9.15
C LYS A 363 -11.82 -21.73 10.27
N ILE A 364 -10.63 -22.01 10.77
CA ILE A 364 -10.00 -21.18 11.82
C ILE A 364 -9.64 -19.82 11.25
N SER A 365 -9.05 -19.77 10.06
CA SER A 365 -8.73 -18.52 9.38
C SER A 365 -9.98 -17.65 9.16
N GLU A 366 -11.07 -18.23 8.67
CA GLU A 366 -12.34 -17.52 8.50
C GLU A 366 -12.89 -16.99 9.83
N GLN A 367 -12.94 -17.83 10.87
CA GLN A 367 -13.45 -17.43 12.18
C GLN A 367 -12.54 -16.41 12.89
N LEU A 368 -11.23 -16.45 12.64
CA LEU A 368 -10.28 -15.50 13.19
C LEU A 368 -10.43 -14.12 12.52
N ASN A 369 -10.64 -14.07 11.21
CA ASN A 369 -10.97 -12.83 10.48
C ASN A 369 -12.26 -12.22 11.05
N ILE A 370 -13.34 -13.01 11.16
CA ILE A 370 -14.62 -12.55 11.72
C ILE A 370 -14.43 -12.01 13.14
N TRP A 371 -13.68 -12.73 13.98
CA TRP A 371 -13.41 -12.31 15.35
C TRP A 371 -12.67 -10.98 15.41
N VAL A 372 -11.66 -10.76 14.57
CA VAL A 372 -10.99 -9.47 14.46
C VAL A 372 -11.99 -8.38 14.11
N PHE A 373 -12.79 -8.58 13.04
CA PHE A 373 -13.78 -7.59 12.61
C PHE A 373 -14.78 -7.21 13.71
N ILE A 374 -15.28 -8.17 14.48
CA ILE A 374 -16.19 -7.91 15.61
C ILE A 374 -15.53 -6.99 16.63
N LEU A 375 -14.25 -7.21 16.94
CA LEU A 375 -13.55 -6.42 17.96
C LEU A 375 -13.14 -5.04 17.48
N ILE A 376 -12.78 -4.90 16.21
CA ILE A 376 -12.33 -3.61 15.68
C ILE A 376 -13.50 -2.72 15.23
N ALA A 377 -14.62 -3.31 14.82
CA ALA A 377 -15.82 -2.64 14.32
C ALA A 377 -16.29 -1.43 15.15
N PRO A 378 -16.42 -1.52 16.49
CA PRO A 378 -16.86 -0.38 17.31
C PRO A 378 -15.93 0.84 17.24
N PHE A 379 -14.67 0.64 16.87
CA PHE A 379 -13.69 1.72 16.73
C PHE A 379 -13.70 2.33 15.32
N ILE A 380 -14.14 1.58 14.32
CA ILE A 380 -14.05 1.94 12.90
C ILE A 380 -15.33 2.62 12.43
N LEU A 381 -16.49 2.06 12.77
CA LEU A 381 -17.79 2.60 12.36
C LEU A 381 -18.00 4.09 12.69
N PRO A 382 -17.48 4.66 13.79
CA PRO A 382 -17.63 6.08 14.05
C PRO A 382 -16.71 7.00 13.23
N ILE A 383 -15.74 6.46 12.50
CA ILE A 383 -14.75 7.20 11.70
C ILE A 383 -15.20 7.32 10.24
N ILE A 384 -15.93 6.31 9.77
CA ILE A 384 -16.60 6.26 8.46
C ILE A 384 -17.91 7.04 8.56
#